data_AF-A0AAD8VI36-F1
#
_entry.id   AF-A0AAD8VI36-F1
#
_cell.length_a   1.000
_cell.length_b   1.000
_cell.length_c   1.000
_cell.angle_alpha   90.00
_cell.angle_beta   90.00
_cell.angle_gamma   90.00
#
_symmetry.space_group_name_H-M   'P 1'
#
loop_
_entity.id
_entity.type
_entity.pdbx_description
1 polymer ?
#
loop_
_entity_poly.entity_id
_entity_poly.type
_entity_poly.pdbx_seq_one_letter_code
_entity_poly.pdbx_strand_id
1 'polypeptide(L)'
;MENDSWRQILGKKKEKAPACIEVLRNLQGSDLTIERGLPFEKVIMAGYKHPREIIAVILPQCATTCSTSPLDKRYILKDDEIEMEMDINHLPGSKKDHLRANCIYRKLKKPSSRDSINGLYIFQLSEDSSIFTKSGVYQFIFSVVSILTFFILNEHGVIFFLPIVKC
;
A
#
# COMPACT_ATOMS: atom_id res chain seq x y z
N MET A 1 21.74 -6.48 -34.55
CA MET A 1 20.29 -6.63 -34.27
C MET A 1 20.02 -6.94 -32.78
N GLU A 2 20.83 -6.45 -31.83
CA GLU A 2 20.61 -6.70 -30.38
C GLU A 2 19.78 -5.61 -29.68
N ASN A 3 19.75 -4.39 -30.22
CA ASN A 3 19.10 -3.23 -29.60
C ASN A 3 17.58 -3.42 -29.42
N ASP A 4 16.93 -4.13 -30.36
CA ASP A 4 15.48 -4.35 -30.31
C ASP A 4 15.08 -5.42 -29.28
N SER A 5 15.95 -6.40 -29.03
CA SER A 5 15.75 -7.43 -28.00
C SER A 5 15.82 -6.82 -26.59
N TRP A 6 16.82 -5.98 -26.33
CA TRP A 6 16.98 -5.29 -25.05
C TRP A 6 15.83 -4.31 -24.77
N ARG A 7 15.36 -3.58 -25.79
CA ARG A 7 14.18 -2.70 -25.67
C ARG A 7 12.91 -3.46 -25.33
N GLN A 8 12.70 -4.64 -25.92
CA GLN A 8 11.57 -5.50 -25.57
C GLN A 8 11.66 -6.03 -24.14
N ILE A 9 12.85 -6.44 -23.68
CA ILE A 9 13.06 -6.92 -22.31
C ILE A 9 12.79 -5.78 -21.31
N LEU A 10 13.28 -4.57 -21.57
CA LEU A 10 13.04 -3.40 -20.73
C LEU A 10 11.57 -2.99 -20.71
N GLY A 11 10.87 -3.03 -21.85
CA GLY A 11 9.44 -2.77 -21.94
C GLY A 11 8.63 -3.74 -21.07
N LYS A 12 8.89 -5.04 -21.18
CA LYS A 12 8.23 -6.07 -20.36
C LYS A 12 8.53 -5.94 -18.87
N LYS A 13 9.74 -5.53 -18.50
CA LYS A 13 10.09 -5.26 -17.09
C LYS A 13 9.35 -4.02 -16.56
N LYS A 14 9.25 -2.96 -17.37
CA LYS A 14 8.55 -1.73 -17.01
C LYS A 14 7.06 -1.96 -16.80
N GLU A 15 6.42 -2.78 -17.64
CA GLU A 15 5.00 -3.11 -17.49
C GLU A 15 4.69 -3.78 -16.15
N LYS A 16 5.65 -4.53 -15.57
CA LYS A 16 5.51 -5.23 -14.29
C LYS A 16 6.02 -4.41 -13.09
N ALA A 17 6.53 -3.20 -13.31
CA ALA A 17 7.04 -2.37 -12.24
C ALA A 17 5.90 -1.90 -11.31
N PRO A 18 6.14 -1.80 -9.99
CA PRO A 18 5.20 -1.21 -9.04
C PRO A 18 4.75 0.16 -9.53
N ALA A 19 3.44 0.40 -9.61
CA ALA A 19 2.91 1.66 -10.14
C ALA A 19 1.81 2.26 -9.28
N CYS A 20 1.02 1.43 -8.59
CA CYS A 20 -0.12 1.89 -7.82
C CYS A 20 -0.26 1.07 -6.53
N ILE A 21 -0.63 1.74 -5.44
CA ILE A 21 -1.13 1.10 -4.23
C ILE A 21 -2.65 1.16 -4.30
N GLU A 22 -3.30 -0.01 -4.22
CA GLU A 22 -4.76 -0.08 -4.12
C GLU A 22 -5.16 -0.55 -2.72
N VAL A 23 -5.93 0.28 -2.01
CA VAL A 23 -6.53 -0.08 -0.73
C VAL A 23 -7.85 -0.81 -0.99
N LEU A 24 -7.92 -2.07 -0.56
CA LEU A 24 -9.07 -2.93 -0.81
C LEU A 24 -10.26 -2.47 0.02
N ARG A 25 -11.38 -2.29 -0.68
CA ARG A 25 -12.66 -1.91 -0.08
C ARG A 25 -13.46 -3.17 0.26
N ASN A 26 -14.43 -3.02 1.15
CA ASN A 26 -15.49 -4.01 1.32
C ASN A 26 -16.35 -4.04 0.05
N LEU A 27 -15.91 -4.78 -0.96
CA LEU A 27 -16.66 -5.07 -2.17
C LEU A 27 -17.54 -6.28 -1.88
N GLN A 28 -18.86 -6.11 -1.98
CA GLN A 28 -19.76 -7.25 -1.96
C GLN A 28 -19.36 -8.20 -3.11
N GLY A 29 -19.01 -9.44 -2.77
CA GLY A 29 -18.57 -10.45 -3.73
C GLY A 29 -17.05 -10.58 -3.94
N SER A 30 -16.21 -9.90 -3.15
CA SER A 30 -14.78 -10.22 -3.11
C SER A 30 -14.52 -11.50 -2.32
N ASP A 31 -13.63 -12.37 -2.81
CA ASP A 31 -13.14 -13.55 -2.06
C ASP A 31 -12.45 -13.20 -0.72
N LEU A 32 -12.16 -11.93 -0.48
CA LEU A 32 -11.67 -11.42 0.80
C LEU A 32 -12.82 -10.87 1.62
N THR A 33 -13.06 -11.48 2.78
CA THR A 33 -13.92 -10.88 3.79
C THR A 33 -13.08 -9.88 4.60
N ILE A 34 -13.37 -8.58 4.50
CA ILE A 34 -12.71 -7.55 5.32
C ILE A 34 -13.66 -7.14 6.45
N GLU A 35 -13.41 -7.65 7.65
CA GLU A 35 -14.25 -7.34 8.79
C GLU A 35 -14.04 -5.88 9.22
N ARG A 36 -15.05 -5.03 8.99
CA ARG A 36 -14.99 -3.57 9.24
C ARG A 36 -13.84 -2.89 8.49
N GLY A 37 -13.92 -2.90 7.15
CA GLY A 37 -13.03 -2.12 6.31
C GLY A 37 -13.15 -0.59 6.53
N LEU A 38 -12.21 0.15 5.95
CA LEU A 38 -12.13 1.61 6.05
C LEU A 38 -13.40 2.26 5.45
N PRO A 39 -14.09 3.16 6.17
CA PRO A 39 -15.19 3.93 5.60
C PRO A 39 -14.63 5.03 4.68
N PHE A 40 -14.75 4.83 3.37
CA PHE A 40 -14.36 5.83 2.38
C PHE A 40 -15.40 6.96 2.34
N GLU A 41 -14.93 8.22 2.36
CA GLU A 41 -15.71 9.44 2.07
C GLU A 41 -16.98 9.65 2.93
N LYS A 42 -16.99 9.17 4.18
CA LYS A 42 -18.12 9.37 5.10
C LYS A 42 -17.68 10.06 6.40
N VAL A 43 -18.47 11.05 6.85
CA VAL A 43 -18.32 11.61 8.20
C VAL A 43 -18.66 10.53 9.22
N ILE A 44 -17.70 10.20 10.07
CA ILE A 44 -17.84 9.19 11.11
C ILE A 44 -18.28 9.87 12.41
N MET A 45 -19.39 9.41 12.97
CA MET A 45 -19.88 9.92 14.26
C MET A 45 -19.18 9.23 15.43
N ALA A 46 -19.14 9.90 16.58
CA ALA A 46 -18.66 9.29 17.83
C ALA A 46 -19.43 8.00 18.15
N GLY A 47 -18.72 6.99 18.66
CA GLY A 47 -19.28 5.65 18.91
C GLY A 47 -19.29 4.73 17.68
N TYR A 48 -18.85 5.20 16.52
CA TYR A 48 -18.61 4.31 15.38
C TYR A 48 -17.53 3.28 15.71
N LYS A 49 -17.77 2.05 15.28
CA LYS A 49 -16.81 0.97 15.45
C LYS A 49 -15.68 1.14 14.44
N HIS A 50 -14.51 1.55 14.91
CA HIS A 50 -13.34 1.79 14.07
C HIS A 50 -12.95 0.56 13.22
N PRO A 51 -12.24 0.76 12.10
CA PRO A 51 -11.74 -0.35 11.29
C PRO A 51 -10.88 -1.29 12.12
N ARG A 52 -11.01 -2.60 11.87
CA ARG A 52 -10.15 -3.62 12.51
C ARG A 52 -8.88 -3.83 11.72
N GLU A 53 -8.98 -3.79 10.41
CA GLU A 53 -7.87 -3.98 9.50
C GLU A 53 -8.01 -3.10 8.28
N ILE A 54 -6.88 -2.78 7.67
CA ILE A 54 -6.79 -2.20 6.34
C ILE A 54 -5.92 -3.13 5.51
N ILE A 55 -6.36 -3.40 4.28
CA ILE A 55 -5.65 -4.26 3.35
C ILE A 55 -5.34 -3.47 2.10
N ALA A 56 -4.09 -3.54 1.68
CA ALA A 56 -3.64 -2.93 0.46
C ALA A 56 -2.87 -3.93 -0.40
N VAL A 57 -2.80 -3.65 -1.69
CA VAL A 57 -2.00 -4.39 -2.67
C VAL A 57 -1.20 -3.41 -3.51
N ILE A 58 -0.10 -3.90 -4.06
CA ILE A 58 0.67 -3.17 -5.07
C ILE A 58 0.30 -3.73 -6.43
N LEU A 59 -0.03 -2.83 -7.36
CA LEU A 59 -0.36 -3.15 -8.73
C LEU A 59 0.69 -2.60 -9.69
N PRO A 60 1.01 -3.35 -10.76
CA PRO A 60 1.91 -2.93 -11.80
C PRO A 60 1.24 -1.93 -12.74
N GLN A 61 2.05 -1.22 -13.54
CA GLN A 61 1.55 -0.19 -14.46
C GLN A 61 0.56 -0.70 -15.50
N CYS A 62 0.63 -1.99 -15.86
CA CYS A 62 -0.29 -2.60 -16.82
C CYS A 62 -1.66 -2.99 -16.23
N ALA A 63 -1.83 -2.89 -14.90
CA ALA A 63 -3.12 -3.11 -14.27
C ALA A 63 -4.06 -1.94 -14.62
N THR A 64 -5.17 -2.24 -15.30
CA THR A 64 -6.21 -1.24 -15.53
C THR A 64 -6.95 -1.03 -14.21
N THR A 65 -6.58 0.01 -13.45
CA THR A 65 -7.20 0.29 -12.16
C THR A 65 -8.53 1.02 -12.38
N CYS A 66 -9.64 0.38 -12.01
CA CYS A 66 -10.90 1.07 -11.78
C CYS A 66 -11.33 0.75 -10.36
N SER A 67 -11.49 1.77 -9.51
CA SER A 67 -11.85 1.61 -8.09
C SER A 67 -13.21 0.93 -7.85
N THR A 68 -13.96 0.68 -8.93
CA THR A 68 -15.27 0.03 -8.96
C THR A 68 -15.25 -1.36 -9.58
N SER A 69 -14.15 -1.80 -10.20
CA SER A 69 -14.03 -3.15 -10.78
C SER A 69 -13.49 -4.17 -9.78
N PRO A 70 -13.89 -5.45 -9.87
CA PRO A 70 -13.32 -6.50 -9.02
C PRO A 70 -11.80 -6.58 -9.18
N LEU A 71 -11.09 -6.74 -8.06
CA LEU A 71 -9.63 -6.88 -8.06
C LEU A 71 -9.20 -8.09 -8.90
N ASP A 72 -8.51 -7.86 -10.02
CA ASP A 72 -7.89 -8.94 -10.78
C ASP A 72 -6.59 -9.39 -10.09
N LYS A 73 -6.71 -10.48 -9.34
CA LYS A 73 -5.63 -11.06 -8.53
C LYS A 73 -4.37 -11.41 -9.32
N ARG A 74 -4.47 -11.54 -10.65
CA ARG A 74 -3.32 -11.85 -11.53
C ARG A 74 -2.31 -10.72 -11.58
N TYR A 75 -2.76 -9.50 -11.34
CA TYR A 75 -1.91 -8.31 -11.35
C TYR A 75 -1.42 -7.91 -9.96
N ILE A 76 -1.73 -8.65 -8.90
CA ILE A 76 -1.14 -8.35 -7.58
C ILE A 76 0.35 -8.67 -7.64
N LEU A 77 1.18 -7.65 -7.38
CA LEU A 77 2.61 -7.81 -7.28
C LEU A 77 2.95 -8.64 -6.03
N LYS A 78 3.83 -9.63 -6.22
CA LYS A 78 4.29 -10.54 -5.16
C LYS A 78 5.79 -10.40 -5.11
N ASP A 79 6.26 -9.53 -4.23
CA ASP A 79 7.68 -9.25 -4.06
C ASP A 79 8.00 -9.12 -2.57
N ASP A 80 8.66 -10.13 -2.02
CA ASP A 80 8.99 -10.23 -0.59
C ASP A 80 10.10 -9.25 -0.17
N GLU A 81 10.78 -8.60 -1.12
CA GLU A 81 11.77 -7.54 -0.89
C GLU A 81 11.12 -6.15 -0.75
N ILE A 82 9.81 -6.07 -0.96
CA ILE A 82 9.05 -4.83 -0.88
C ILE A 82 8.19 -4.81 0.38
N GLU A 83 8.43 -3.83 1.24
CA GLU A 83 7.57 -3.50 2.37
C GLU A 83 6.64 -2.35 2.03
N MET A 84 5.48 -2.33 2.69
CA MET A 84 4.56 -1.20 2.67
C MET A 84 4.53 -0.56 4.05
N GLU A 85 4.74 0.75 4.08
CA GLU A 85 4.55 1.57 5.26
C GLU A 85 3.16 2.21 5.22
N MET A 86 2.44 2.15 6.34
CA MET A 86 1.22 2.91 6.55
C MET A 86 1.41 3.89 7.70
N ASP A 87 1.16 5.16 7.41
CA ASP A 87 1.10 6.24 8.39
C ASP A 87 -0.34 6.68 8.59
N ILE A 88 -0.71 6.94 9.85
CA ILE A 88 -1.95 7.63 10.20
C ILE A 88 -1.59 8.96 10.85
N ASN A 89 -1.99 10.04 10.18
CA ASN A 89 -1.84 11.39 10.69
C ASN A 89 -3.18 11.88 11.22
N HIS A 90 -3.18 12.49 12.40
CA HIS A 90 -4.34 13.16 12.97
C HIS A 90 -4.23 14.67 12.78
N LEU A 91 -5.25 15.26 12.18
CA LEU A 91 -5.44 16.71 12.09
C LEU A 91 -6.54 17.15 13.07
N PRO A 92 -6.17 17.87 14.14
CA PRO A 92 -7.14 18.47 15.05
C PRO A 92 -8.03 19.49 14.32
N GLY A 93 -9.32 19.53 14.66
CA GLY A 93 -10.28 20.46 14.05
C GLY A 93 -10.14 21.93 14.47
N SER A 94 -9.15 22.30 15.28
CA SER A 94 -8.96 23.67 15.77
C SER A 94 -8.28 24.55 14.71
N LYS A 95 -8.86 25.73 14.44
CA LYS A 95 -8.42 26.70 13.42
C LYS A 95 -6.95 27.17 13.53
N LYS A 96 -6.29 26.96 14.68
CA LYS A 96 -4.90 27.37 14.93
C LYS A 96 -3.85 26.29 14.64
N ASP A 97 -4.24 25.01 14.59
CA ASP A 97 -3.30 23.87 14.47
C ASP A 97 -3.35 23.16 13.11
N HIS A 98 -4.10 23.69 12.14
CA HIS A 98 -4.19 23.13 10.78
C HIS A 98 -2.85 22.97 10.04
N LEU A 99 -1.75 23.50 10.61
CA LEU A 99 -0.43 23.45 10.02
C LEU A 99 0.42 22.24 10.47
N ARG A 100 -0.02 21.44 11.46
CA ARG A 100 0.77 20.30 11.95
C ARG A 100 -0.08 19.05 12.13
N ALA A 101 -0.18 18.27 11.05
CA ALA A 101 -0.63 16.89 11.13
C ALA A 101 0.36 16.09 11.99
N ASN A 102 -0.13 15.44 13.06
CA ASN A 102 0.72 14.62 13.91
C ASN A 102 0.62 13.17 13.47
N CYS A 103 1.75 12.55 13.16
CA CYS A 103 1.81 11.10 12.96
C CYS A 103 1.55 10.41 14.30
N ILE A 104 0.45 9.68 14.39
CA ILE A 104 0.01 8.97 15.60
C ILE A 104 0.16 7.46 15.47
N TYR A 105 0.41 6.98 14.25
CA TYR A 105 0.59 5.57 13.95
C TYR A 105 1.49 5.44 12.73
N ARG A 106 2.41 4.49 12.80
CA ARG A 106 3.27 4.07 11.70
C ARG A 106 3.53 2.58 11.83
N LYS A 107 3.37 1.82 10.75
CA LYS A 107 3.68 0.39 10.73
C LYS A 107 4.22 0.01 9.36
N LEU A 108 5.27 -0.80 9.35
CA LEU A 108 5.74 -1.47 8.14
C LEU A 108 5.18 -2.89 8.09
N LYS A 109 4.83 -3.34 6.89
CA LYS A 109 4.35 -4.69 6.63
C LYS A 109 5.01 -5.26 5.38
N LYS A 110 5.44 -6.50 5.49
CA LYS A 110 5.77 -7.36 4.34
C LYS A 110 4.49 -7.87 3.69
N PRO A 111 4.55 -8.25 2.40
CA PRO A 111 3.43 -8.93 1.77
C PRO A 111 3.14 -10.22 2.52
N SER A 112 1.87 -10.59 2.51
CA SER A 112 1.36 -11.78 3.16
C SER A 112 0.28 -12.42 2.29
N SER A 113 -0.30 -13.51 2.78
CA SER A 113 -1.38 -14.21 2.09
C SER A 113 -2.61 -14.37 2.98
N ARG A 114 -3.79 -14.33 2.35
CA ARG A 114 -5.07 -14.63 2.99
C ARG A 114 -6.05 -15.16 1.97
N ASP A 115 -6.82 -16.19 2.32
CA ASP A 115 -7.85 -16.79 1.47
C ASP A 115 -7.35 -17.10 0.04
N SER A 116 -6.15 -17.69 -0.05
CA SER A 116 -5.43 -18.01 -1.31
C SER A 116 -4.93 -16.82 -2.15
N ILE A 117 -5.08 -15.59 -1.66
CA ILE A 117 -4.56 -14.38 -2.31
C ILE A 117 -3.22 -14.03 -1.70
N ASN A 118 -2.19 -13.90 -2.54
CA ASN A 118 -0.82 -13.55 -2.15
C ASN A 118 -0.52 -12.09 -2.51
N GLY A 119 0.44 -11.48 -1.81
CA GLY A 119 0.86 -10.10 -2.04
C GLY A 119 0.02 -9.07 -1.30
N LEU A 120 -0.68 -9.49 -0.24
CA LEU A 120 -1.53 -8.62 0.57
C LEU A 120 -0.73 -7.95 1.68
N TYR A 121 -0.86 -6.64 1.82
CA TYR A 121 -0.34 -5.88 2.95
C TYR A 121 -1.47 -5.66 3.95
N ILE A 122 -1.45 -6.43 5.05
CA ILE A 122 -2.52 -6.44 6.06
C ILE A 122 -2.08 -5.67 7.31
N PHE A 123 -2.71 -4.52 7.53
CA PHE A 123 -2.50 -3.67 8.70
C PHE A 123 -3.60 -3.89 9.72
N GLN A 124 -3.30 -4.62 10.80
CA GLN A 124 -4.21 -4.82 11.92
C GLN A 124 -4.20 -3.57 12.82
N LEU A 125 -5.34 -2.90 12.88
CA LEU A 125 -5.59 -1.69 13.68
C LEU A 125 -6.30 -1.99 15.00
N SER A 126 -6.98 -3.14 15.10
CA SER A 126 -7.71 -3.53 16.31
C SER A 126 -6.82 -3.75 17.54
N GLU A 127 -5.54 -4.04 17.33
CA GLU A 127 -4.54 -4.18 18.39
C GLU A 127 -4.23 -2.82 19.04
N ASP A 128 -4.43 -1.73 18.29
CA ASP A 128 -3.97 -0.39 18.61
C ASP A 128 -5.18 0.51 18.93
N SER A 129 -5.89 0.18 20.01
CA SER A 129 -7.13 0.85 20.45
C SER A 129 -7.01 2.37 20.70
N SER A 130 -5.78 2.89 20.79
CA SER A 130 -5.49 4.30 21.07
C SER A 130 -5.53 5.21 19.82
N ILE A 131 -5.54 4.66 18.61
CA ILE A 131 -5.45 5.44 17.36
C ILE A 131 -6.65 6.38 17.19
N PHE A 132 -7.87 5.87 17.37
CA PHE A 132 -9.12 6.59 17.05
C PHE A 132 -9.81 7.20 18.26
N THR A 133 -9.05 7.84 19.15
CA THR A 133 -9.55 8.38 20.42
C THR A 133 -9.98 9.85 20.36
N LYS A 134 -9.58 10.59 19.32
CA LYS A 134 -9.80 12.03 19.21
C LYS A 134 -10.71 12.35 18.03
N SER A 135 -11.53 13.39 18.17
CA SER A 135 -12.27 13.95 17.02
C SER A 135 -11.31 14.68 16.08
N GLY A 136 -11.54 14.59 14.77
CA GLY A 136 -10.75 15.31 13.77
C GLY A 136 -10.68 14.53 12.46
N VAL A 137 -9.76 14.93 11.59
CA VAL A 137 -9.50 14.22 10.34
C VAL A 137 -8.34 13.26 10.55
N TYR A 138 -8.55 12.02 10.15
CA TYR A 138 -7.52 10.99 10.11
C TYR A 138 -7.10 10.77 8.66
N GLN A 139 -5.85 11.08 8.34
CA GLN A 139 -5.28 10.87 7.03
C GLN A 139 -4.45 9.58 7.05
N PHE A 140 -4.78 8.65 6.16
CA PHE A 140 -4.02 7.43 5.94
C PHE A 140 -3.10 7.64 4.74
N ILE A 141 -1.82 7.39 4.92
CA ILE A 141 -0.80 7.51 3.87
C ILE A 141 -0.15 6.14 3.73
N PHE A 142 -0.07 5.65 2.51
CA PHE A 142 0.58 4.39 2.17
C PHE A 142 1.79 4.69 1.31
N SER A 143 2.92 4.05 1.60
CA SER A 143 4.11 4.18 0.78
C SER A 143 4.84 2.85 0.66
N VAL A 144 5.62 2.71 -0.40
CA VAL A 144 6.41 1.51 -0.68
C VAL A 144 7.85 1.74 -0.27
N VAL A 145 8.40 0.81 0.52
CA VAL A 145 9.79 0.80 0.95
C VAL A 145 10.45 -0.45 0.36
N SER A 146 11.44 -0.26 -0.51
CA SER A 146 12.25 -1.37 -1.04
C SER A 146 13.39 -1.67 -0.07
N ILE A 147 13.52 -2.93 0.33
CA ILE A 147 14.64 -3.42 1.15
C ILE A 147 15.80 -3.74 0.19
N LEU A 148 16.50 -2.71 -0.29
CA LEU A 148 17.73 -2.94 -1.05
C LEU A 148 18.80 -3.49 -0.10
N THR A 149 19.07 -4.80 -0.19
CA THR A 149 20.21 -5.42 0.49
C THR A 149 21.46 -5.14 -0.36
N PHE A 150 22.34 -4.26 0.12
CA PHE A 150 23.58 -3.95 -0.58
C PHE A 150 24.58 -5.11 -0.43
N PHE A 151 24.89 -5.82 -1.53
CA PHE A 151 26.11 -6.61 -1.63
C PHE A 151 27.15 -5.80 -2.40
N ILE A 152 28.20 -5.34 -1.70
CA ILE A 152 29.40 -4.81 -2.36
C ILE A 152 30.21 -6.02 -2.81
N LEU A 153 30.15 -6.37 -4.09
CA LEU A 153 31.14 -7.24 -4.73
C LEU A 153 31.99 -6.38 -5.67
N ASN A 154 33.28 -6.28 -5.35
CA ASN A 154 34.25 -5.58 -6.18
C ASN A 154 34.76 -6.47 -7.33
N GLU A 155 35.14 -5.79 -8.43
CA GLU A 155 36.04 -6.14 -9.54
C GLU A 155 35.44 -6.23 -10.96
N HIS A 156 34.14 -6.53 -11.18
CA HIS A 156 33.61 -6.67 -12.56
C HIS A 156 32.32 -5.90 -12.91
N GLY A 157 32.03 -4.83 -12.17
CA GLY A 157 31.34 -3.64 -12.69
C GLY A 157 30.07 -3.87 -13.52
N VAL A 158 28.94 -4.14 -12.88
CA VAL A 158 27.63 -3.62 -13.32
C VAL A 158 26.76 -3.37 -12.08
N ILE A 159 26.36 -2.11 -11.86
CA ILE A 159 25.41 -1.73 -10.82
C ILE A 159 24.09 -1.37 -11.50
N PHE A 160 23.01 -2.05 -11.15
CA PHE A 160 21.67 -1.67 -11.56
C PHE A 160 20.97 -0.94 -10.42
N PHE A 161 20.53 0.29 -10.69
CA PHE A 161 19.66 1.07 -9.83
C PHE A 161 18.30 1.22 -10.52
N LEU A 162 17.22 0.88 -9.84
CA LEU A 162 15.86 1.30 -10.19
C LEU A 162 15.09 1.65 -8.90
N PRO A 163 14.11 2.56 -8.98
CA PRO A 163 13.99 3.68 -8.06
C PRO A 163 13.07 3.40 -6.87
N ILE A 164 13.21 4.26 -5.85
CA ILE A 164 12.18 4.49 -4.83
C ILE A 164 10.91 4.94 -5.55
N VAL A 165 9.89 4.08 -5.57
CA VAL A 165 8.55 4.45 -6.03
C VAL A 165 7.81 5.07 -4.85
N LYS A 166 7.75 6.40 -4.81
CA LYS A 166 6.69 7.10 -4.06
C LYS A 166 5.45 7.12 -4.97
N CYS A 167 4.55 6.17 -4.77
CA CYS A 167 3.18 6.25 -5.26
C CYS A 167 2.39 7.25 -4.41
#